data_AF-U7Q8N9-F1
#
_entry.id   AF-U7Q8N9-F1
#
_cell.length_a   1.000
_cell.length_b   1.000
_cell.length_c   1.000
_cell.angle_alpha   90.00
_cell.angle_beta   90.00
_cell.angle_gamma   90.00
#
_symmetry.space_group_name_H-M   'P 1'
#
loop_
_entity.id
_entity.type
_entity.pdbx_description
1 polymer ?
#
loop_
_entity_poly.entity_id
_entity_poly.type
_entity_poly.pdbx_seq_one_letter_code
_entity_poly.pdbx_strand_id
1 'polypeptide(L)'
;VSLNVLENDTDSEGNIDPTTVDLNPDTPEQETTREIPGEGTYSVDDNGVVTFEPEPGFTGDSTINYTVEDEEGQPSEPAPINITVNPPANVPPTTVPDQGVTTEGEPVSLNVLENDTDSEGNIDPTTVDLNPDTPEQETTREIPGEGTYSVDDNGV
;
A
#
# COMPACT_ATOMS: atom_id res chain seq x y z
N VAL A 1 -11.94 0.29 -1.18
CA VAL A 1 -12.38 -1.13 -1.30
C VAL A 1 -13.89 -1.15 -1.29
N SER A 2 -14.55 -2.04 -2.02
CA SER A 2 -16.01 -2.21 -1.98
C SER A 2 -16.38 -3.63 -1.57
N LEU A 3 -17.40 -3.77 -0.72
CA LEU A 3 -17.94 -5.03 -0.22
C LEU A 3 -19.47 -4.96 -0.28
N ASN A 4 -20.12 -5.95 -0.90
CA ASN A 4 -21.55 -6.12 -0.71
C ASN A 4 -21.76 -6.79 0.65
N VAL A 5 -22.31 -6.05 1.62
CA VAL A 5 -22.46 -6.58 2.99
C VAL A 5 -23.63 -7.54 3.11
N LEU A 6 -24.57 -7.51 2.16
CA LEU A 6 -25.78 -8.31 2.18
C LEU A 6 -25.62 -9.66 1.49
N GLU A 7 -24.47 -9.92 0.82
CA GLU A 7 -24.25 -11.18 0.09
C GLU A 7 -24.30 -12.41 1.01
N ASN A 8 -23.85 -12.24 2.26
CA ASN A 8 -23.85 -13.29 3.28
C ASN A 8 -24.98 -13.13 4.31
N ASP A 9 -25.90 -12.19 4.09
CA ASP A 9 -27.02 -11.95 5.00
C ASP A 9 -28.25 -12.69 4.51
N THR A 10 -29.04 -13.19 5.46
CA THR A 10 -30.25 -13.94 5.14
C THR A 10 -31.36 -13.50 6.07
N ASP A 11 -32.51 -13.27 5.47
CA ASP A 11 -33.78 -13.21 6.16
C ASP A 11 -34.59 -14.49 5.82
N SER A 12 -35.40 -14.98 6.76
CA SER A 12 -36.16 -16.23 6.57
C SER A 12 -37.28 -16.13 5.53
N GLU A 13 -37.77 -14.92 5.30
CA GLU A 13 -38.80 -14.54 4.35
C GLU A 13 -38.17 -14.06 3.02
N GLY A 14 -36.89 -13.69 3.05
CA GLY A 14 -36.08 -13.33 1.88
C GLY A 14 -36.31 -11.90 1.40
N ASN A 15 -36.72 -11.01 2.30
CA ASN A 15 -37.17 -9.65 2.02
C ASN A 15 -36.23 -8.57 2.62
N ILE A 16 -34.92 -8.78 2.66
CA ILE A 16 -33.97 -7.73 3.08
C ILE A 16 -34.10 -6.52 2.13
N ASP A 17 -34.28 -5.32 2.69
CA ASP A 17 -34.28 -4.08 1.92
C ASP A 17 -32.89 -3.44 1.93
N PRO A 18 -32.12 -3.53 0.83
CA PRO A 18 -30.75 -3.01 0.78
C PRO A 18 -30.65 -1.49 0.94
N THR A 19 -31.74 -0.75 0.73
CA THR A 19 -31.75 0.71 0.86
C THR A 19 -31.79 1.18 2.30
N THR A 20 -31.97 0.27 3.25
CA THR A 20 -32.09 0.55 4.69
C THR A 20 -30.81 0.31 5.46
N VAL A 21 -29.70 -0.04 4.79
CA VAL A 21 -28.40 -0.20 5.46
C VAL A 21 -28.04 1.08 6.20
N ASP A 22 -27.77 0.94 7.50
CA ASP A 22 -27.31 1.98 8.40
C ASP A 22 -25.90 1.64 8.89
N LEU A 23 -24.93 2.50 8.59
CA LEU A 23 -23.53 2.32 8.95
C LEU A 23 -23.21 2.77 10.39
N ASN A 24 -24.18 3.31 11.13
CA ASN A 24 -24.02 3.71 12.52
C ASN A 24 -25.25 3.42 13.40
N PRO A 25 -25.44 2.14 13.78
CA PRO A 25 -26.58 1.72 14.59
C PRO A 25 -26.59 2.27 16.03
N ASP A 26 -25.57 3.01 16.44
CA ASP A 26 -25.55 3.73 17.72
C ASP A 26 -26.40 5.01 17.68
N THR A 27 -26.88 5.41 16.50
CA THR A 27 -27.77 6.56 16.32
C THR A 27 -29.15 6.12 15.80
N PRO A 28 -30.21 6.90 16.07
CA PRO A 28 -31.57 6.53 15.62
C PRO A 28 -31.84 6.81 14.14
N GLU A 29 -30.97 7.56 13.47
CA GLU A 29 -31.14 8.00 12.09
C GLU A 29 -30.27 7.13 11.19
N GLN A 30 -30.80 6.70 10.05
CA GLN A 30 -30.01 5.96 9.07
C GLN A 30 -28.83 6.81 8.59
N GLU A 31 -27.62 6.29 8.73
CA GLU A 31 -26.40 6.91 8.19
C GLU A 31 -25.85 6.10 7.03
N THR A 32 -25.91 6.67 5.82
CA THR A 32 -25.33 6.05 4.61
C THR A 32 -23.85 6.37 4.41
N THR A 33 -23.27 7.18 5.30
CA THR A 33 -21.86 7.55 5.32
C THR A 33 -21.34 7.60 6.75
N ARG A 34 -20.11 7.11 6.99
CA ARG A 34 -19.46 7.15 8.30
C ARG A 34 -17.97 7.44 8.17
N GLU A 35 -17.53 8.55 8.77
CA GLU A 35 -16.11 8.92 8.84
C GLU A 35 -15.48 8.36 10.12
N ILE A 36 -14.31 7.73 9.98
CA ILE A 36 -13.46 7.30 11.10
C ILE A 36 -12.19 8.15 11.05
N PRO A 37 -12.04 9.13 11.97
CA PRO A 37 -10.93 10.08 11.92
C PRO A 37 -9.55 9.41 11.93
N GLY A 38 -8.73 9.73 10.93
CA GLY A 38 -7.39 9.16 10.77
C GLY A 38 -7.36 7.79 10.08
N GLU A 39 -8.51 7.22 9.71
CA GLU A 39 -8.60 5.93 9.02
C GLU A 39 -9.21 6.08 7.63
N GLY A 40 -10.40 6.68 7.51
CA GLY A 40 -11.11 6.79 6.23
C GLY A 40 -12.60 7.02 6.36
N THR A 41 -13.31 6.95 5.22
CA THR A 41 -14.76 7.11 5.13
C THR A 41 -15.43 5.87 4.54
N TYR A 42 -16.46 5.37 5.22
CA TYR A 42 -17.38 4.38 4.70
C TYR A 42 -18.58 5.06 4.04
N SER A 43 -19.09 4.49 2.95
CA SER A 43 -20.35 4.86 2.31
C SER A 43 -21.07 3.63 1.78
N VAL A 44 -22.39 3.67 1.67
CA VAL A 44 -23.20 2.56 1.12
C VAL A 44 -24.08 3.04 -0.02
N ASP A 45 -24.26 2.20 -1.05
CA ASP A 45 -25.20 2.44 -2.15
C ASP A 45 -26.56 1.75 -1.92
N ASP A 46 -27.54 2.05 -2.79
CA ASP A 46 -28.90 1.49 -2.71
C ASP A 46 -28.96 -0.04 -2.92
N ASN A 47 -27.84 -0.69 -3.27
CA ASN A 47 -27.74 -2.14 -3.40
C ASN A 47 -27.06 -2.80 -2.18
N GLY A 48 -26.75 -2.05 -1.13
CA GLY A 48 -26.03 -2.53 0.05
C GLY A 48 -24.52 -2.72 -0.19
N VAL A 49 -23.96 -2.11 -1.24
CA VAL A 49 -22.51 -2.16 -1.49
C VAL A 49 -21.84 -1.05 -0.68
N VAL A 50 -21.08 -1.46 0.34
CA VAL A 50 -20.29 -0.57 1.19
C VAL A 50 -18.92 -0.32 0.56
N THR A 51 -18.55 0.95 0.41
CA THR A 51 -17.23 1.39 -0.02
C THR A 51 -16.48 2.02 1.14
N PHE A 52 -15.23 1.60 1.37
CA PHE A 52 -14.28 2.26 2.27
C PHE A 52 -13.20 2.98 1.46
N GLU A 53 -13.09 4.30 1.67
CA GLU A 53 -12.03 5.17 1.16
C GLU A 53 -11.07 5.53 2.30
N PRO A 54 -9.89 4.89 2.38
CA PRO A 54 -8.92 5.18 3.43
C PRO A 54 -8.30 6.57 3.25
N GLU A 55 -7.99 7.23 4.37
CA GLU A 55 -7.21 8.46 4.36
C GLU A 55 -5.80 8.20 3.77
N PRO A 56 -5.20 9.16 3.04
CA PRO A 56 -3.84 9.03 2.53
C PRO A 56 -2.83 8.68 3.63
N GLY A 57 -2.17 7.53 3.49
CA GLY A 57 -1.17 7.04 4.44
C GLY A 57 -1.72 6.14 5.55
N PHE A 58 -3.04 5.94 5.65
CA PHE A 58 -3.60 4.94 6.55
C PHE A 58 -3.26 3.53 6.08
N THR A 59 -2.75 2.71 7.01
CA THR A 59 -2.51 1.28 6.85
C THR A 59 -2.90 0.59 8.14
N GLY A 60 -3.57 -0.55 8.04
CA GLY A 60 -4.09 -1.28 9.19
C GLY A 60 -5.53 -1.71 9.02
N ASP A 61 -6.14 -2.16 10.11
CA ASP A 61 -7.52 -2.62 10.14
C ASP A 61 -8.47 -1.48 10.52
N SER A 62 -9.61 -1.40 9.85
CA SER A 62 -10.74 -0.52 10.19
C SER A 62 -12.02 -1.33 10.31
N THR A 63 -12.82 -1.02 11.33
CA THR A 63 -14.03 -1.77 11.66
C THR A 63 -15.18 -0.82 12.01
N ILE A 64 -16.36 -1.07 11.42
CA ILE A 64 -17.64 -0.46 11.80
C ILE A 64 -18.70 -1.54 11.97
N ASN A 65 -19.81 -1.22 12.63
CA ASN A 65 -21.01 -2.07 12.63
C ASN A 65 -22.08 -1.46 11.74
N TYR A 66 -22.91 -2.30 11.13
CA TYR A 66 -24.11 -1.89 10.39
C TYR A 66 -25.34 -2.65 10.86
N THR A 67 -26.51 -2.11 10.54
CA THR A 67 -27.80 -2.82 10.56
C THR A 67 -28.48 -2.67 9.20
N VAL A 68 -29.43 -3.55 8.92
CA VAL A 68 -30.31 -3.49 7.75
C VAL A 68 -31.71 -3.92 8.16
N GLU A 69 -32.74 -3.36 7.53
CA GLU A 69 -34.14 -3.73 7.73
C GLU A 69 -34.63 -4.67 6.62
N ASP A 70 -35.67 -5.44 6.94
CA ASP A 70 -36.49 -6.08 5.92
C ASP A 70 -37.50 -5.11 5.28
N GLU A 71 -38.21 -5.54 4.23
CA GLU A 71 -39.28 -4.78 3.58
C GLU A 71 -40.48 -4.47 4.52
N GLU A 72 -40.51 -5.07 5.72
CA GLU A 72 -41.50 -4.83 6.77
C GLU A 72 -41.02 -3.80 7.82
N GLY A 73 -39.78 -3.32 7.70
CA GLY A 73 -39.15 -2.32 8.56
C GLY A 73 -38.61 -2.87 9.88
N GLN A 74 -38.30 -4.17 9.95
CA GLN A 74 -37.68 -4.79 11.13
C GLN A 74 -36.15 -4.77 11.00
N PRO A 75 -35.41 -4.04 11.85
CA PRO A 75 -33.96 -4.02 11.81
C PRO A 75 -33.34 -5.32 12.31
N SER A 76 -32.18 -5.65 11.74
CA SER A 76 -31.27 -6.69 12.20
C SER A 76 -30.59 -6.33 13.53
N GLU A 77 -29.92 -7.32 14.14
CA GLU A 77 -28.88 -7.02 15.14
C GLU A 77 -27.64 -6.40 14.45
N PRO A 78 -26.85 -5.55 15.14
CA PRO A 78 -25.63 -4.99 14.56
C PRO A 78 -24.60 -6.05 14.16
N ALA A 79 -24.04 -5.93 12.96
CA ALA A 79 -23.03 -6.82 12.42
C ALA A 79 -21.76 -6.05 11.98
N PRO A 80 -20.55 -6.62 12.15
CA PRO A 80 -19.31 -5.92 11.85
C PRO A 80 -18.91 -6.00 10.37
N ILE A 81 -18.40 -4.89 9.84
CA ILE A 81 -17.63 -4.81 8.58
C ILE A 81 -16.15 -4.65 8.96
N ASN A 82 -15.29 -5.54 8.48
CA ASN A 82 -13.85 -5.50 8.74
C ASN A 82 -13.08 -5.27 7.44
N ILE A 83 -12.26 -4.22 7.39
CA ILE A 83 -11.44 -3.87 6.24
C ILE A 83 -9.97 -3.82 6.66
N THR A 84 -9.09 -4.50 5.92
CA THR A 84 -7.64 -4.39 6.08
C THR A 84 -7.04 -3.59 4.93
N VAL A 85 -6.37 -2.49 5.27
CA VAL A 85 -5.63 -1.63 4.32
C VAL A 85 -4.14 -1.98 4.39
N ASN A 86 -3.64 -2.61 3.33
CA ASN A 86 -2.24 -2.96 3.21
C ASN A 86 -1.41 -1.72 2.79
N PRO A 87 -0.15 -1.60 3.25
CA PRO A 87 0.77 -0.62 2.70
C PRO A 87 0.96 -0.83 1.19
N PRO A 88 1.38 0.20 0.44
CA PRO A 88 1.81 0.03 -0.94
C PRO A 88 2.91 -1.05 -1.03
N ALA A 89 2.90 -1.82 -2.12
CA ALA A 89 3.92 -2.82 -2.36
C ALA A 89 5.27 -2.12 -2.62
N ASN A 90 6.34 -2.60 -1.99
CA ASN A 90 7.70 -2.15 -2.29
C ASN A 90 8.13 -2.66 -3.66
N VAL A 91 8.63 -1.78 -4.51
CA VAL A 91 9.15 -2.07 -5.84
C VAL A 91 10.69 -1.97 -5.78
N PRO A 92 11.45 -2.79 -6.54
CA PRO A 92 12.89 -2.60 -6.62
C PRO A 92 13.26 -1.30 -7.35
N PRO A 93 14.43 -0.71 -7.04
CA PRO A 93 14.92 0.46 -7.75
C PRO A 93 15.15 0.16 -9.23
N THR A 94 15.02 1.19 -10.06
CA THR A 94 15.37 1.19 -11.48
C THR A 94 16.75 1.80 -11.65
N THR A 95 17.72 0.96 -12.03
CA THR A 95 19.11 1.37 -12.29
C THR A 95 19.29 1.92 -13.70
N VAL A 96 20.09 2.98 -13.87
CA VAL A 96 20.43 3.58 -15.16
C VAL A 96 21.94 3.47 -15.40
N PRO A 97 22.40 3.11 -16.62
CA PRO A 97 23.84 2.93 -16.86
C PRO A 97 24.68 4.19 -16.65
N ASP A 98 25.79 4.03 -15.94
CA ASP A 98 26.78 5.08 -15.70
C ASP A 98 27.92 5.08 -16.71
N GLN A 99 28.53 6.25 -16.90
CA GLN A 99 29.71 6.40 -17.74
C GLN A 99 30.67 7.44 -17.16
N GLY A 100 31.95 7.08 -17.11
CA GLY A 100 33.05 7.99 -16.81
C GLY A 100 34.12 7.94 -17.88
N VAL A 101 34.91 9.01 -17.97
CA VAL A 101 36.09 9.10 -18.83
C VAL A 101 37.22 9.68 -18.02
N THR A 102 38.38 9.04 -18.07
CA THR A 102 39.60 9.51 -17.41
C THR A 102 40.81 9.37 -18.34
N THR A 103 41.93 9.95 -17.93
CA THR A 103 43.22 9.75 -18.59
C THR A 103 44.00 8.62 -17.93
N GLU A 104 44.92 8.00 -18.67
CA GLU A 104 45.76 6.92 -18.14
C GLU A 104 46.46 7.33 -16.83
N GLY A 105 46.31 6.50 -15.80
CA GLY A 105 46.90 6.71 -14.47
C GLY A 105 46.12 7.66 -13.56
N GLU A 106 45.05 8.30 -14.04
CA GLU A 106 44.22 9.21 -13.24
C GLU A 106 42.93 8.51 -12.78
N PRO A 107 42.58 8.55 -11.48
CA PRO A 107 41.32 8.01 -11.00
C PRO A 107 40.13 8.85 -11.48
N VAL A 108 38.98 8.22 -11.60
CA VAL A 108 37.68 8.87 -11.81
C VAL A 108 36.69 8.36 -10.78
N SER A 109 35.83 9.25 -10.30
CA SER A 109 34.74 8.93 -9.38
C SER A 109 33.42 9.29 -10.05
N LEU A 110 32.43 8.42 -9.88
CA LEU A 110 31.07 8.58 -10.38
C LEU A 110 30.14 8.24 -9.23
N ASN A 111 29.10 9.03 -9.01
CA ASN A 111 28.02 8.60 -8.15
C ASN A 111 27.10 7.69 -8.97
N VAL A 112 27.16 6.38 -8.72
CA VAL A 112 26.37 5.38 -9.48
C VAL A 112 24.88 5.43 -9.16
N LEU A 113 24.49 6.21 -8.15
CA LEU A 113 23.10 6.34 -7.71
C LEU A 113 22.47 7.66 -8.18
N GLU A 114 23.22 8.55 -8.82
CA GLU A 114 22.75 9.91 -9.18
C GLU A 114 21.61 9.87 -10.20
N ASN A 115 21.62 8.89 -11.11
CA ASN A 115 20.65 8.70 -12.18
C ASN A 115 19.66 7.55 -11.92
N ASP A 116 19.80 6.86 -10.80
CA ASP A 116 18.91 5.77 -10.39
C ASP A 116 17.63 6.33 -9.76
N THR A 117 16.54 5.59 -9.89
CA THR A 117 15.25 6.01 -9.31
C THR A 117 14.57 4.87 -8.58
N ASP A 118 13.84 5.21 -7.54
CA ASP A 118 12.97 4.30 -6.80
C ASP A 118 11.63 5.01 -6.58
N SER A 119 10.51 4.31 -6.80
CA SER A 119 9.18 4.93 -6.72
C SER A 119 8.78 5.29 -5.29
N GLU A 120 9.36 4.62 -4.29
CA GLU A 120 9.19 4.89 -2.88
C GLU A 120 10.25 5.88 -2.35
N GLY A 121 11.29 6.13 -3.15
CA GLY A 121 12.34 7.12 -2.88
C GLY A 121 13.40 6.65 -1.91
N ASN A 122 13.55 5.34 -1.71
CA ASN A 122 14.43 4.73 -0.72
C ASN A 122 15.50 3.84 -1.38
N ILE A 123 16.49 4.45 -2.05
CA ILE A 123 17.72 3.75 -2.42
C ILE A 123 18.71 3.84 -1.24
N ASP A 124 19.16 2.69 -0.73
CA ASP A 124 20.19 2.62 0.30
C ASP A 124 21.58 2.55 -0.36
N PRO A 125 22.41 3.61 -0.26
CA PRO A 125 23.70 3.66 -0.93
C PRO A 125 24.68 2.62 -0.39
N THR A 126 24.48 2.14 0.84
CA THR A 126 25.35 1.13 1.46
C THR A 126 25.14 -0.27 0.90
N THR A 127 24.19 -0.45 -0.04
CA THR A 127 23.86 -1.74 -0.66
C THR A 127 24.48 -1.95 -2.04
N VAL A 128 25.26 -0.98 -2.55
CA VAL A 128 25.95 -1.14 -3.84
C VAL A 128 26.88 -2.35 -3.79
N ASP A 129 26.73 -3.23 -4.77
CA ASP A 129 27.53 -4.44 -4.93
C ASP A 129 28.22 -4.41 -6.29
N LEU A 130 29.57 -4.41 -6.29
CA LEU A 130 30.37 -4.40 -7.50
C LEU A 130 30.43 -5.78 -8.18
N ASN A 131 29.87 -6.84 -7.56
CA ASN A 131 29.84 -8.18 -8.12
C ASN A 131 28.58 -8.99 -7.74
N PRO A 132 27.44 -8.71 -8.41
CA PRO A 132 26.17 -9.37 -8.12
C PRO A 132 26.15 -10.88 -8.48
N ASP A 133 27.20 -11.41 -9.11
CA ASP A 133 27.33 -12.86 -9.38
C ASP A 133 27.74 -13.65 -8.13
N THR A 134 28.13 -12.96 -7.05
CA THR A 134 28.48 -13.56 -5.77
C THR A 134 27.43 -13.27 -4.70
N PRO A 135 27.22 -14.17 -3.71
CA PRO A 135 26.21 -13.94 -2.66
C PRO A 135 26.59 -12.86 -1.64
N GLU A 136 27.88 -12.51 -1.55
CA GLU A 136 28.40 -11.54 -0.60
C GLU A 136 28.56 -10.19 -1.31
N GLN A 137 28.14 -9.11 -0.66
CA GLN A 137 28.35 -7.76 -1.19
C GLN A 137 29.83 -7.46 -1.33
N GLU A 138 30.26 -7.03 -2.51
CA GLU A 138 31.62 -6.57 -2.76
C GLU A 138 31.66 -5.06 -2.94
N THR A 139 32.25 -4.34 -1.97
CA THR A 139 32.47 -2.88 -2.06
C THR A 139 33.81 -2.51 -2.71
N THR A 140 34.61 -3.50 -3.12
CA THR A 140 35.86 -3.31 -3.86
C THR A 140 36.05 -4.47 -4.84
N ARG A 141 36.45 -4.18 -6.08
CA ARG A 141 36.69 -5.18 -7.12
C ARG A 141 37.95 -4.86 -7.92
N GLU A 142 38.94 -5.75 -7.89
CA GLU A 142 40.14 -5.64 -8.72
C GLU A 142 39.94 -6.37 -10.05
N ILE A 143 40.19 -5.68 -11.17
CA ILE A 143 40.21 -6.27 -12.50
C ILE A 143 41.66 -6.32 -12.99
N PRO A 144 42.26 -7.52 -13.12
CA PRO A 144 43.65 -7.66 -13.52
C PRO A 144 43.98 -6.95 -14.84
N GLY A 145 44.90 -5.99 -14.78
CA GLY A 145 45.32 -5.22 -15.94
C GLY A 145 44.47 -3.98 -16.26
N GLU A 146 43.35 -3.76 -15.54
CA GLU A 146 42.49 -2.58 -15.72
C GLU A 146 42.50 -1.66 -14.48
N GLY A 147 42.61 -2.20 -13.28
CA GLY A 147 42.69 -1.43 -12.04
C GLY A 147 41.74 -1.94 -10.94
N THR A 148 41.33 -1.05 -10.05
CA THR A 148 40.47 -1.35 -8.91
C THR A 148 39.26 -0.41 -8.90
N TYR A 149 38.08 -0.99 -8.76
CA TYR A 149 36.85 -0.29 -8.43
C TYR A 149 36.64 -0.36 -6.91
N SER A 150 36.15 0.71 -6.31
CA SER A 150 35.72 0.76 -4.92
C SER A 150 34.49 1.65 -4.83
N VAL A 151 33.59 1.35 -3.89
CA VAL A 151 32.43 2.18 -3.59
C VAL A 151 32.43 2.57 -2.11
N ASP A 152 32.15 3.83 -1.82
CA ASP A 152 31.95 4.34 -0.46
C ASP A 152 30.49 4.23 0.02
N ASP A 153 30.22 4.64 1.26
CA ASP A 153 28.87 4.59 1.86
C ASP A 153 27.86 5.54 1.17
N ASN A 154 28.28 6.35 0.21
CA ASN A 154 27.45 7.26 -0.59
C ASN A 154 27.21 6.75 -2.02
N GLY A 155 27.74 5.59 -2.40
CA GLY A 155 27.64 5.07 -3.76
C GLY A 155 28.63 5.70 -4.75
N VAL A 156 29.78 6.21 -4.26
CA VAL A 156 30.82 6.86 -5.09
C VAL A 156 32.11 6.05 -5.17
#